data_AF-A0AAN7H8T1-F1
#
_entry.id   AF-A0AAN7H8T1-F1
#
_cell.length_a   1.000
_cell.length_b   1.000
_cell.length_c   1.000
_cell.angle_alpha   90.00
_cell.angle_beta   90.00
_cell.angle_gamma   90.00
#
_symmetry.space_group_name_H-M   'P 1'
#
loop_
_entity.id
_entity.type
_entity.pdbx_description
1 polymer ?
#
loop_
_entity_poly.entity_id
_entity_poly.type
_entity_poly.pdbx_seq_one_letter_code
_entity_poly.pdbx_strand_id
1 'polypeptide(L)'
;MIWPGLDRCKDRFGPRSDQVNDLAAMGLTNLLFYLREVVLQDSALLMQQFPNSPVWNHPVFQHEAYQPFARQVLAFVQEEEQPSQLAALVQAMPVLADYLKSIDSRNEARAAELKTAFETEVRAAETRLREAQSSQLQTFLVSGLQAAAAAVLPSAEGGSAEGGGKSRWASAQSSIDNSRVTSPDPAGTYDAPEPELQPPRYRMCRAVKMVEGLWREWTVGLRGQPAIAALDSRWGSRWRAGRQSELQWYSLRLEVIKEIRRVAQAKRIGEQAAMRIVSMQQQRIGCSLDQFCKRLRANRKACALGRPAV
;
A
#
# COMPACT_ATOMS: atom_id res chain seq x y z
N MET A 1 12.98 -43.08 -14.52
CA MET A 1 12.73 -41.69 -14.96
C MET A 1 11.83 -41.68 -16.19
N ILE A 2 10.95 -40.70 -16.33
CA ILE A 2 10.12 -40.50 -17.55
C ILE A 2 10.99 -39.87 -18.64
N TRP A 3 10.91 -40.38 -19.87
CA TRP A 3 11.73 -39.96 -21.03
C TRP A 3 13.25 -39.86 -20.73
N PRO A 4 13.95 -40.95 -20.34
CA PRO A 4 15.36 -40.88 -19.92
C PRO A 4 16.32 -40.44 -21.05
N GLY A 5 15.88 -40.44 -22.31
CA GLY A 5 16.65 -39.88 -23.42
C GLY A 5 16.71 -38.35 -23.43
N LEU A 6 15.79 -37.66 -22.75
CA LEU A 6 15.70 -36.20 -22.72
C LEU A 6 16.90 -35.57 -21.99
N ASP A 7 17.44 -36.25 -20.98
CA ASP A 7 18.61 -35.77 -20.23
C ASP A 7 19.87 -35.68 -21.12
N ARG A 8 19.97 -36.53 -22.15
CA ARG A 8 21.01 -36.44 -23.19
C ARG A 8 20.81 -35.27 -24.16
N CYS A 9 19.64 -34.63 -24.14
CA CYS A 9 19.33 -33.43 -24.93
C CYS A 9 19.46 -32.14 -24.12
N LYS A 10 19.73 -32.25 -22.80
CA LYS A 10 20.03 -31.10 -21.95
C LYS A 10 21.28 -30.39 -22.48
N ASP A 11 21.23 -29.06 -22.53
CA ASP A 11 22.33 -28.18 -22.93
C ASP A 11 22.90 -28.43 -24.35
N ARG A 12 22.26 -29.27 -25.20
CA ARG A 12 22.68 -29.50 -26.60
C ARG A 12 22.18 -28.47 -27.60
N PHE A 13 21.11 -27.75 -27.27
CA PHE A 13 20.47 -26.76 -28.15
C PHE A 13 20.49 -25.39 -27.50
N GLY A 14 20.85 -24.36 -28.27
CA GLY A 14 20.93 -22.98 -27.77
C GLY A 14 21.87 -22.09 -28.59
N PRO A 15 22.08 -20.84 -28.14
CA PRO A 15 22.80 -19.80 -28.89
C PRO A 15 24.33 -19.81 -28.69
N ARG A 16 24.88 -20.77 -27.93
CA ARG A 16 26.33 -20.84 -27.69
C ARG A 16 27.04 -21.57 -28.84
N SER A 17 28.34 -21.30 -29.02
CA SER A 17 29.12 -21.88 -30.12
C SER A 17 29.32 -23.40 -30.03
N ASP A 18 29.11 -24.00 -28.86
CA ASP A 18 29.17 -25.44 -28.59
C ASP A 18 27.82 -26.16 -28.75
N GLN A 19 26.76 -25.42 -29.08
CA GLN A 19 25.38 -25.92 -29.14
C GLN A 19 24.82 -25.92 -30.56
N VAL A 20 23.87 -26.82 -30.83
CA VAL A 20 23.12 -26.83 -32.08
C VAL A 20 22.10 -25.70 -32.04
N ASN A 21 22.19 -24.76 -32.99
CA ASN A 21 21.27 -23.63 -33.10
C ASN A 21 19.93 -24.03 -33.74
N ASP A 22 19.17 -24.86 -33.02
CA ASP A 22 17.80 -25.26 -33.37
C ASP A 22 16.82 -24.80 -32.29
N LEU A 23 16.08 -23.73 -32.61
CA LEU A 23 15.09 -23.11 -31.73
C LEU A 23 13.89 -24.03 -31.46
N ALA A 24 13.49 -24.86 -32.43
CA ALA A 24 12.35 -25.76 -32.30
C ALA A 24 12.70 -26.96 -31.41
N ALA A 25 13.88 -27.56 -31.60
CA ALA A 25 14.38 -28.61 -30.73
C ALA A 25 14.60 -28.10 -29.29
N MET A 26 15.17 -26.90 -29.12
CA MET A 26 15.31 -26.27 -27.79
C MET A 26 13.94 -26.03 -27.13
N GLY A 27 12.95 -25.52 -27.86
CA GLY A 27 11.59 -25.31 -27.35
C GLY A 27 10.92 -26.62 -26.94
N LEU A 28 11.02 -27.66 -27.76
CA LEU A 28 10.47 -28.98 -27.49
C LEU A 28 11.13 -29.66 -26.29
N THR A 29 12.46 -29.60 -26.16
CA THR A 29 13.15 -30.20 -25.01
C THR A 29 12.78 -29.49 -23.70
N ASN A 30 12.70 -28.15 -23.71
CA ASN A 30 12.25 -27.38 -22.56
C ASN A 30 10.80 -27.72 -22.16
N LEU A 31 9.90 -27.86 -23.14
CA LEU A 31 8.52 -28.30 -22.90
C LEU A 31 8.46 -29.70 -22.29
N LEU A 32 9.25 -30.66 -22.80
CA LEU A 32 9.29 -32.02 -22.26
C LEU A 32 9.91 -32.08 -20.86
N PHE A 33 10.86 -31.20 -20.52
CA PHE A 33 11.37 -31.09 -19.15
C PHE A 33 10.30 -30.57 -18.20
N TYR A 34 9.57 -29.52 -18.60
CA TYR A 34 8.45 -28.99 -17.82
C TYR A 34 7.32 -30.02 -17.63
N LEU A 35 6.89 -30.68 -18.71
CA LEU A 35 5.86 -31.71 -18.64
C LEU A 35 6.28 -32.91 -17.79
N ARG A 36 7.57 -33.29 -17.79
CA ARG A 36 8.10 -34.35 -16.92
C ARG A 36 7.92 -33.99 -15.44
N GLU A 37 8.20 -32.74 -15.07
CA GLU A 37 8.06 -32.26 -13.71
C GLU A 37 6.59 -32.23 -13.28
N VAL A 38 5.71 -31.62 -14.09
CA VAL A 38 4.26 -31.54 -13.83
C VAL A 38 3.63 -32.93 -13.71
N VAL A 39 3.92 -33.85 -14.64
CA VAL A 39 3.39 -35.22 -14.58
C VAL A 39 3.84 -35.95 -13.31
N LEU A 40 5.06 -35.72 -12.82
CA LEU A 40 5.51 -36.31 -11.56
C LEU A 40 4.81 -35.67 -10.35
N GLN A 41 4.69 -34.35 -10.30
CA GLN A 41 3.99 -33.64 -9.22
C GLN A 41 2.52 -34.07 -9.13
N ASP A 42 1.77 -33.95 -10.23
CA ASP A 42 0.33 -34.21 -10.27
C ASP A 42 -0.01 -35.70 -10.11
N SER A 43 0.92 -36.62 -10.46
CA SER A 43 0.69 -38.06 -10.30
C SER A 43 0.32 -38.46 -8.87
N ALA A 44 0.83 -37.77 -7.84
CA ALA A 44 0.53 -38.09 -6.45
C ALA A 44 -0.97 -37.94 -6.11
N LEU A 45 -1.67 -37.00 -6.77
CA LEU A 45 -3.12 -36.80 -6.67
C LEU A 45 -3.87 -37.66 -7.68
N LEU A 46 -3.41 -37.69 -8.94
CA LEU A 46 -4.08 -38.41 -10.03
C LEU A 46 -4.08 -39.93 -9.82
N MET A 47 -3.08 -40.50 -9.13
CA MET A 47 -3.08 -41.91 -8.74
C MET A 47 -4.17 -42.25 -7.71
N GLN A 48 -4.57 -41.30 -6.85
CA GLN A 48 -5.68 -41.50 -5.92
C GLN A 48 -7.04 -41.42 -6.63
N GLN A 49 -7.18 -40.49 -7.58
CA GLN A 49 -8.42 -40.27 -8.32
C GLN A 49 -8.67 -41.34 -9.40
N PHE A 50 -7.61 -41.85 -10.04
CA PHE A 50 -7.68 -42.78 -11.17
C PHE A 50 -6.72 -43.98 -11.00
N PRO A 51 -6.83 -44.78 -9.91
CA PRO A 51 -5.86 -45.82 -9.58
C PRO A 51 -5.71 -46.92 -10.65
N ASN A 52 -6.76 -47.15 -11.44
CA ASN A 52 -6.79 -48.18 -12.48
C ASN A 52 -6.20 -47.73 -13.83
N SER A 53 -5.63 -46.51 -13.92
CA SER A 53 -5.07 -46.01 -15.18
C SER A 53 -3.77 -46.74 -15.55
N PRO A 54 -3.62 -47.22 -16.81
CA PRO A 54 -2.44 -47.99 -17.23
C PRO A 54 -1.14 -47.18 -17.20
N VAL A 55 -1.20 -45.84 -17.12
CA VAL A 55 -0.03 -44.96 -17.02
C VAL A 55 0.77 -45.21 -15.72
N TRP A 56 0.12 -45.68 -14.66
CA TRP A 56 0.77 -46.00 -13.38
C TRP A 56 1.59 -47.30 -13.40
N ASN A 57 1.43 -48.13 -14.45
CA ASN A 57 2.27 -49.30 -14.69
C ASN A 57 3.71 -48.92 -15.13
N HIS A 58 3.97 -47.63 -15.40
CA HIS A 58 5.31 -47.17 -15.76
C HIS A 58 6.28 -47.30 -14.57
N PRO A 59 7.51 -47.87 -14.75
CA PRO A 59 8.42 -48.21 -13.65
C PRO A 59 8.82 -47.06 -12.71
N VAL A 60 8.64 -45.79 -13.13
CA VAL A 60 8.92 -44.62 -12.29
C VAL A 60 8.01 -44.54 -11.05
N PHE A 61 6.76 -44.99 -11.16
CA PHE A 61 5.76 -44.91 -10.07
C PHE A 61 5.86 -46.10 -9.10
N GLN A 62 6.51 -47.19 -9.56
CA GLN A 62 6.82 -48.38 -8.77
C GLN A 62 8.19 -48.27 -8.06
N HIS A 63 8.96 -47.21 -8.34
CA HIS A 63 10.29 -47.00 -7.76
C HIS A 63 10.21 -46.61 -6.28
N GLU A 64 11.11 -47.15 -5.44
CA GLU A 64 11.13 -46.90 -3.99
C GLU A 64 11.10 -45.41 -3.62
N ALA A 65 11.88 -44.59 -4.33
CA ALA A 65 11.97 -43.15 -4.13
C ALA A 65 10.69 -42.36 -4.50
N TYR A 66 9.75 -42.94 -5.26
CA TYR A 66 8.49 -42.28 -5.59
C TYR A 66 7.55 -42.17 -4.39
N GLN A 67 7.52 -43.19 -3.52
CA GLN A 67 6.67 -43.22 -2.32
C GLN A 67 6.94 -42.07 -1.33
N PRO A 68 8.18 -41.76 -0.89
CA PRO A 68 8.44 -40.62 -0.03
C PRO A 68 8.19 -39.27 -0.74
N PHE A 69 8.46 -39.18 -2.05
CA PHE A 69 8.15 -37.99 -2.86
C PHE A 69 6.64 -37.71 -2.89
N ALA A 70 5.82 -38.71 -3.21
CA ALA A 70 4.36 -38.57 -3.27
C ALA A 70 3.77 -38.14 -1.92
N ARG A 71 4.28 -38.69 -0.80
CA ARG A 71 3.87 -38.24 0.56
C ARG A 71 4.20 -36.77 0.82
N GLN A 72 5.36 -36.28 0.38
CA GLN A 72 5.76 -34.88 0.54
C GLN A 72 4.85 -33.94 -0.28
N VAL A 73 4.54 -34.30 -1.52
CA VAL A 73 3.59 -33.55 -2.37
C VAL A 73 2.21 -33.48 -1.72
N LEU A 74 1.68 -34.62 -1.25
CA LEU A 74 0.36 -34.68 -0.61
C LEU A 74 0.31 -33.88 0.71
N ALA A 75 1.36 -33.92 1.52
CA ALA A 75 1.45 -33.12 2.74
C ALA A 75 1.43 -31.62 2.46
N PHE A 76 2.13 -31.18 1.40
CA PHE A 76 2.12 -29.78 0.98
C PHE A 76 0.73 -29.32 0.50
N VAL A 77 0.03 -30.15 -0.29
CA VAL A 77 -1.35 -29.86 -0.73
C VAL A 77 -2.30 -29.77 0.47
N GLN A 78 -2.18 -30.65 1.46
CA GLN A 78 -3.00 -30.59 2.68
C GLN A 78 -2.70 -29.35 3.56
N GLU A 79 -1.47 -28.82 3.53
CA GLU A 79 -1.13 -27.56 4.20
C GLU A 79 -1.75 -26.34 3.48
N GLU A 80 -1.85 -26.37 2.15
CA GLU A 80 -2.56 -25.34 1.36
C GLU A 80 -4.10 -25.45 1.44
N GLU A 81 -4.66 -26.65 1.67
CA GLU A 81 -6.10 -26.87 1.86
C GLU A 81 -6.63 -26.44 3.24
N GLN A 82 -5.76 -26.19 4.24
CA GLN A 82 -6.23 -25.54 5.48
C GLN A 82 -6.88 -24.19 5.12
N PRO A 83 -8.10 -23.90 5.63
CA PRO A 83 -8.87 -22.76 5.18
C PRO A 83 -8.09 -21.48 5.42
N SER A 84 -7.55 -20.94 4.32
CA SER A 84 -6.68 -19.77 4.36
C SER A 84 -7.35 -18.63 5.13
N GLN A 85 -6.56 -17.75 5.74
CA GLN A 85 -7.10 -16.58 6.46
C GLN A 85 -8.04 -15.75 5.58
N LEU A 86 -7.86 -15.80 4.26
CA LEU A 86 -8.75 -15.18 3.28
C LEU A 86 -10.10 -15.91 3.14
N ALA A 87 -10.14 -17.25 3.14
CA ALA A 87 -11.38 -18.03 3.13
C ALA A 87 -12.20 -17.79 4.41
N ALA A 88 -11.55 -17.79 5.58
CA ALA A 88 -12.20 -17.45 6.85
C ALA A 88 -12.77 -16.01 6.86
N LEU A 89 -12.02 -15.05 6.30
CA LEU A 89 -12.47 -13.65 6.17
C LEU A 89 -13.64 -13.50 5.20
N VAL A 90 -13.64 -14.23 4.08
CA VAL A 90 -14.78 -14.26 3.13
C VAL A 90 -16.03 -14.86 3.77
N GLN A 91 -15.90 -15.91 4.60
CA GLN A 91 -17.05 -16.44 5.35
C GLN A 91 -17.56 -15.49 6.44
N ALA A 92 -16.70 -14.67 7.04
CA ALA A 92 -17.09 -13.68 8.06
C ALA A 92 -17.74 -12.40 7.49
N MET A 93 -17.53 -12.10 6.19
CA MET A 93 -18.01 -10.87 5.55
C MET A 93 -19.52 -10.63 5.64
N PRO A 94 -20.42 -11.61 5.41
CA PRO A 94 -21.87 -11.40 5.53
C PRO A 94 -22.28 -11.03 6.96
N VAL A 95 -21.74 -11.75 7.96
CA VAL A 95 -22.04 -11.52 9.39
C VAL A 95 -21.62 -10.11 9.82
N LEU A 96 -20.45 -9.65 9.38
CA LEU A 96 -19.97 -8.28 9.63
C LEU A 96 -20.84 -7.23 8.91
N ALA A 97 -21.30 -7.51 7.68
CA ALA A 97 -22.16 -6.60 6.95
C ALA A 97 -23.53 -6.43 7.62
N ASP A 98 -24.13 -7.52 8.12
CA ASP A 98 -25.42 -7.45 8.82
C ASP A 98 -25.30 -6.80 10.20
N TYR A 99 -24.18 -7.02 10.91
CA TYR A 99 -23.88 -6.31 12.15
C TYR A 99 -23.70 -4.79 11.93
N LEU A 100 -23.02 -4.38 10.85
CA LEU A 100 -22.87 -2.96 10.49
C LEU A 100 -24.22 -2.31 10.16
N LYS A 101 -25.07 -2.95 9.35
CA LYS A 101 -26.44 -2.46 9.07
C LYS A 101 -27.25 -2.27 10.37
N SER A 102 -27.12 -3.19 11.32
CA SER A 102 -27.77 -3.11 12.63
C SER A 102 -27.22 -1.99 13.53
N ILE A 103 -25.94 -1.64 13.38
CA ILE A 103 -25.39 -0.44 14.03
C ILE A 103 -25.98 0.83 13.40
N ASP A 104 -25.97 0.92 12.07
CA ASP A 104 -26.46 2.10 11.36
C ASP A 104 -27.95 2.33 11.62
N SER A 105 -28.80 1.30 11.54
CA SER A 105 -30.24 1.45 11.83
C SER A 105 -30.54 1.91 13.26
N ARG A 106 -29.73 1.49 14.25
CA ARG A 106 -29.84 1.99 15.64
C ARG A 106 -29.31 3.40 15.81
N ASN A 107 -28.29 3.80 15.05
CA ASN A 107 -27.76 5.16 15.06
C ASN A 107 -28.77 6.14 14.43
N GLU A 108 -29.40 5.76 13.32
CA GLU A 108 -30.49 6.50 12.68
C GLU A 108 -31.69 6.64 13.61
N ALA A 109 -32.13 5.56 14.28
CA ALA A 109 -33.21 5.60 15.26
C ALA A 109 -32.92 6.60 16.40
N ARG A 110 -31.72 6.53 16.99
CA ARG A 110 -31.28 7.48 18.04
C ARG A 110 -31.22 8.92 17.55
N ALA A 111 -30.76 9.15 16.32
CA ALA A 111 -30.72 10.48 15.73
C ALA A 111 -32.13 11.05 15.51
N ALA A 112 -33.08 10.21 15.09
CA ALA A 112 -34.49 10.58 14.98
C ALA A 112 -35.11 10.89 16.36
N GLU A 113 -34.87 10.05 17.36
CA GLU A 113 -35.31 10.27 18.75
C GLU A 113 -34.80 11.62 19.29
N LEU A 114 -33.49 11.87 19.21
CA LEU A 114 -32.89 13.14 19.65
C LEU A 114 -33.47 14.35 18.89
N LYS A 115 -33.71 14.23 17.58
CA LYS A 115 -34.34 15.29 16.79
C LYS A 115 -35.76 15.58 17.27
N THR A 116 -36.58 14.55 17.49
CA THR A 116 -37.95 14.73 18.00
C THR A 116 -37.98 15.31 19.41
N ALA A 117 -37.09 14.85 20.31
CA ALA A 117 -36.95 15.41 21.65
C ALA A 117 -36.59 16.90 21.61
N PHE A 118 -35.58 17.27 20.82
CA PHE A 118 -35.19 18.66 20.63
C PHE A 118 -36.32 19.52 20.02
N GLU A 119 -37.03 19.02 19.00
CA GLU A 119 -38.19 19.72 18.44
C GLU A 119 -39.32 19.92 19.46
N THR A 120 -39.53 18.96 20.39
CA THR A 120 -40.50 19.13 21.48
C THR A 120 -40.03 20.12 22.55
N GLU A 121 -38.74 20.13 22.91
CA GLU A 121 -38.19 21.11 23.86
C GLU A 121 -38.21 22.53 23.30
N VAL A 122 -37.82 22.73 22.04
CA VAL A 122 -37.88 24.04 21.37
C VAL A 122 -39.33 24.53 21.32
N ARG A 123 -40.29 23.68 20.94
CA ARG A 123 -41.72 24.05 20.92
C ARG A 123 -42.24 24.41 22.32
N ALA A 124 -41.83 23.68 23.35
CA ALA A 124 -42.21 23.97 24.74
C ALA A 124 -41.51 25.24 25.29
N ALA A 125 -40.29 25.55 24.85
CA ALA A 125 -39.61 26.80 25.19
C ALA A 125 -40.30 28.00 24.50
N GLU A 126 -40.72 27.85 23.25
CA GLU A 126 -41.49 28.88 22.54
C GLU A 126 -42.86 29.15 23.20
N THR A 127 -43.61 28.12 23.64
CA THR A 127 -44.90 28.36 24.32
C THR A 127 -44.69 29.10 25.64
N ARG A 128 -43.72 28.68 26.47
CA ARG A 128 -43.35 29.39 27.71
C ARG A 128 -42.96 30.84 27.44
N LEU A 129 -42.24 31.13 26.35
CA LEU A 129 -41.86 32.50 25.98
C LEU A 129 -43.08 33.34 25.56
N ARG A 130 -43.99 32.78 24.75
CA ARG A 130 -45.25 33.46 24.35
C ARG A 130 -46.14 33.73 25.57
N GLU A 131 -46.28 32.74 26.45
CA GLU A 131 -47.02 32.86 27.71
C GLU A 131 -46.42 33.96 28.61
N ALA A 132 -45.09 33.95 28.81
CA ALA A 132 -44.38 34.96 29.59
C ALA A 132 -44.53 36.38 28.99
N GLN A 133 -44.43 36.54 27.66
CA GLN A 133 -44.66 37.82 27.00
C GLN A 133 -46.11 38.30 27.18
N SER A 134 -47.09 37.40 27.07
CA SER A 134 -48.51 37.73 27.25
C SER A 134 -48.85 38.18 28.67
N SER A 135 -48.29 37.51 29.68
CA SER A 135 -48.48 37.88 31.09
C SER A 135 -47.73 39.18 31.44
N GLN A 136 -46.55 39.41 30.86
CA GLN A 136 -45.86 40.71 30.98
C GLN A 136 -46.71 41.85 30.44
N LEU A 137 -47.29 41.71 29.24
CA LEU A 137 -48.15 42.74 28.64
C LEU A 137 -49.41 42.99 29.46
N GLN A 138 -50.07 41.94 29.98
CA GLN A 138 -51.21 42.10 30.90
C GLN A 138 -50.80 42.84 32.18
N THR A 139 -49.65 42.50 32.76
CA THR A 139 -49.14 43.15 33.98
C THR A 139 -48.80 44.62 33.73
N PHE A 140 -48.17 44.94 32.58
CA PHE A 140 -47.88 46.32 32.17
C PHE A 140 -49.14 47.14 31.86
N LEU A 141 -50.18 46.54 31.30
CA LEU A 141 -51.45 47.23 31.05
C LEU A 141 -52.22 47.52 32.36
N VAL A 142 -52.25 46.57 33.30
CA VAL A 142 -52.89 46.75 34.61
C VAL A 142 -52.13 47.77 35.46
N SER A 143 -50.81 47.66 35.58
CA SER A 143 -49.98 48.65 36.28
C SER A 143 -49.94 50.00 35.55
N GLY A 144 -50.03 50.01 34.22
CA GLY A 144 -50.10 51.23 33.41
C GLY A 144 -51.38 52.03 33.66
N LEU A 145 -52.52 51.36 33.82
CA LEU A 145 -53.78 51.98 34.21
C LEU A 145 -53.78 52.53 35.66
N GLN A 146 -52.91 52.01 36.54
CA GLN A 146 -52.68 52.60 37.88
C GLN A 146 -51.61 53.70 37.87
N ALA A 147 -50.62 53.64 36.97
CA ALA A 147 -49.54 54.62 36.88
C ALA A 147 -49.90 55.88 36.08
N ALA A 148 -50.78 55.79 35.07
CA ALA A 148 -51.16 56.91 34.21
C ALA A 148 -51.92 58.06 34.91
N ALA A 149 -52.25 57.92 36.20
CA ALA A 149 -52.77 59.00 37.04
C ALA A 149 -51.67 59.93 37.60
N ALA A 150 -50.38 59.62 37.39
CA ALA A 150 -49.27 60.43 37.88
C ALA A 150 -48.09 60.50 36.89
N ALA A 151 -47.47 61.69 36.83
CA ALA A 151 -46.25 62.07 36.11
C ALA A 151 -46.37 62.50 34.63
N VAL A 152 -46.07 63.79 34.46
CA VAL A 152 -45.78 64.50 33.21
C VAL A 152 -44.34 64.20 32.74
N LEU A 153 -44.10 64.37 31.43
CA LEU A 153 -42.82 64.34 30.67
C LEU A 153 -41.68 65.23 31.27
N PRO A 154 -40.39 65.20 30.81
CA PRO A 154 -39.89 64.71 29.49
C PRO A 154 -38.48 64.03 29.37
N SER A 155 -38.24 63.47 28.17
CA SER A 155 -36.99 63.47 27.34
C SER A 155 -35.60 62.94 27.77
N ALA A 156 -35.14 62.00 26.92
CA ALA A 156 -33.89 62.03 26.10
C ALA A 156 -32.56 61.42 26.58
N GLU A 157 -31.77 61.04 25.56
CA GLU A 157 -30.40 60.48 25.52
C GLU A 157 -30.22 59.04 26.06
N GLY A 158 -29.42 58.15 25.43
CA GLY A 158 -28.59 58.30 24.23
C GLY A 158 -27.14 57.90 24.52
N GLY A 159 -26.77 56.63 24.31
CA GLY A 159 -25.42 56.16 24.58
C GLY A 159 -25.09 54.84 23.89
N SER A 160 -24.20 54.90 22.91
CA SER A 160 -23.56 53.73 22.28
C SER A 160 -22.06 53.77 22.54
N ALA A 161 -21.45 52.62 22.76
CA ALA A 161 -20.04 52.50 23.12
C ALA A 161 -19.18 52.11 21.91
N GLU A 162 -17.96 52.66 21.81
CA GLU A 162 -16.87 52.04 21.06
C GLU A 162 -15.51 52.56 21.53
N GLY A 163 -14.47 51.71 21.46
CA GLY A 163 -13.14 52.06 21.95
C GLY A 163 -12.00 51.24 21.35
N GLY A 164 -10.96 51.94 20.88
CA GLY A 164 -9.65 51.40 20.48
C GLY A 164 -9.56 50.78 19.08
N GLY A 165 -8.56 51.05 18.23
CA GLY A 165 -7.47 52.05 18.35
C GLY A 165 -6.20 51.70 17.57
N LYS A 166 -5.96 52.39 16.43
CA LYS A 166 -4.64 52.77 15.84
C LYS A 166 -3.71 51.63 15.34
N SER A 167 -3.44 51.46 14.03
CA SER A 167 -2.49 52.19 13.13
C SER A 167 -0.98 51.97 13.44
N ARG A 168 0.03 51.94 12.55
CA ARG A 168 0.29 51.90 11.08
C ARG A 168 1.83 52.12 10.93
N TRP A 169 2.41 51.88 9.73
CA TRP A 169 3.79 52.23 9.23
C TRP A 169 4.87 51.14 9.44
N ALA A 170 5.95 50.98 8.65
CA ALA A 170 6.37 51.50 7.32
C ALA A 170 7.46 50.58 6.65
N SER A 171 8.07 51.00 5.53
CA SER A 171 9.00 50.25 4.64
C SER A 171 10.52 50.39 4.93
N ALA A 172 11.35 49.47 4.40
CA ALA A 172 12.71 49.73 3.88
C ALA A 172 13.26 48.55 3.01
N GLN A 173 14.30 48.80 2.19
CA GLN A 173 14.92 47.88 1.20
C GLN A 173 16.37 47.51 1.58
N SER A 174 16.96 46.45 0.98
CA SER A 174 18.26 46.52 0.25
C SER A 174 18.69 45.16 -0.35
N SER A 175 19.59 45.20 -1.35
CA SER A 175 20.11 44.08 -2.17
C SER A 175 21.54 43.67 -1.80
N ILE A 176 22.05 42.59 -2.46
CA ILE A 176 23.43 42.18 -2.85
C ILE A 176 23.39 40.63 -2.94
N ASP A 177 23.48 39.92 -4.06
CA ASP A 177 24.34 39.95 -5.28
C ASP A 177 25.71 39.28 -5.11
N ASN A 178 25.89 38.06 -5.66
CA ASN A 178 27.10 37.69 -6.43
C ASN A 178 26.92 36.42 -7.29
N SER A 179 27.29 36.57 -8.57
CA SER A 179 27.99 35.65 -9.52
C SER A 179 28.65 34.34 -8.99
N ARG A 180 28.99 33.31 -9.79
CA ARG A 180 28.98 33.13 -11.27
C ARG A 180 29.07 31.64 -11.69
N VAL A 181 28.74 31.40 -12.97
CA VAL A 181 28.93 30.20 -13.81
C VAL A 181 30.39 29.74 -13.97
N THR A 182 30.60 28.42 -14.16
CA THR A 182 31.66 27.86 -15.03
C THR A 182 31.20 26.57 -15.74
N SER A 183 31.65 26.37 -16.98
CA SER A 183 31.29 25.27 -17.90
C SER A 183 32.31 24.10 -17.89
N PRO A 184 32.00 22.94 -18.51
CA PRO A 184 32.94 21.81 -18.69
C PRO A 184 33.49 21.63 -20.13
N ASP A 185 34.30 20.58 -20.31
CA ASP A 185 34.82 19.91 -21.54
C ASP A 185 36.10 20.46 -22.22
N PRO A 186 36.89 19.65 -23.01
CA PRO A 186 36.76 18.22 -23.37
C PRO A 186 38.05 17.31 -23.30
N ALA A 187 37.85 15.98 -23.47
CA ALA A 187 38.76 14.91 -23.99
C ALA A 187 40.12 14.60 -23.28
N GLY A 188 40.67 13.36 -23.21
CA GLY A 188 40.32 11.97 -23.59
C GLY A 188 41.07 10.97 -22.66
N THR A 189 41.20 9.64 -22.85
CA THR A 189 40.97 8.77 -24.02
C THR A 189 41.04 7.25 -23.67
N TYR A 190 40.36 6.40 -24.47
CA TYR A 190 40.49 4.93 -24.68
C TYR A 190 40.33 3.89 -23.53
N ASP A 191 39.30 3.03 -23.65
CA ASP A 191 39.50 1.62 -24.08
C ASP A 191 38.21 1.02 -24.70
N ALA A 192 38.30 -0.10 -25.44
CA ALA A 192 37.28 -0.55 -26.41
C ALA A 192 36.10 -1.41 -25.86
N PRO A 193 34.92 -1.47 -26.54
CA PRO A 193 33.67 -1.88 -25.91
C PRO A 193 33.22 -3.34 -26.13
N GLU A 194 32.83 -4.00 -25.03
CA GLU A 194 31.85 -5.09 -24.99
C GLU A 194 30.51 -4.60 -25.62
N PRO A 195 29.74 -5.41 -26.37
CA PRO A 195 28.53 -4.94 -27.04
C PRO A 195 27.55 -4.32 -26.05
N GLU A 196 27.32 -3.01 -26.17
CA GLU A 196 26.47 -2.25 -25.24
C GLU A 196 25.01 -2.72 -25.31
N LEU A 197 24.70 -3.72 -24.48
CA LEU A 197 23.36 -4.19 -24.20
C LEU A 197 22.58 -3.05 -23.55
N GLN A 198 21.87 -2.30 -24.42
CA GLN A 198 21.02 -1.18 -24.03
C GLN A 198 20.15 -1.59 -22.84
N PRO A 199 20.05 -0.74 -21.80
CA PRO A 199 19.35 -1.14 -20.59
C PRO A 199 17.90 -1.52 -20.91
N PRO A 200 17.38 -2.64 -20.38
CA PRO A 200 16.01 -3.06 -20.62
C PRO A 200 15.03 -1.93 -20.29
N ARG A 201 13.97 -1.77 -21.10
CA ARG A 201 12.85 -0.83 -20.81
C ARG A 201 11.97 -1.35 -19.66
N TYR A 202 12.58 -1.77 -18.55
CA TYR A 202 11.91 -2.20 -17.33
C TYR A 202 10.99 -1.09 -16.81
N ARG A 203 9.86 -1.48 -16.23
CA ARG A 203 8.87 -0.58 -15.61
C ARG A 203 8.46 -1.18 -14.28
N MET A 204 8.62 -0.44 -13.18
CA MET A 204 8.27 -0.93 -11.85
C MET A 204 6.79 -1.29 -11.75
N CYS A 205 6.47 -2.42 -11.11
CA CYS A 205 5.13 -2.98 -11.11
C CYS A 205 4.18 -2.18 -10.20
N ARG A 206 3.36 -1.31 -10.81
CA ARG A 206 2.45 -0.39 -10.07
C ARG A 206 1.30 -1.09 -9.32
N ALA A 207 1.05 -2.37 -9.61
CA ALA A 207 0.04 -3.18 -8.93
C ALA A 207 0.47 -3.69 -7.53
N VAL A 208 1.75 -3.57 -7.18
CA VAL A 208 2.28 -4.00 -5.87
C VAL A 208 1.82 -3.04 -4.77
N LYS A 209 0.96 -3.54 -3.87
CA LYS A 209 0.35 -2.76 -2.76
C LYS A 209 1.00 -3.00 -1.38
N MET A 210 1.91 -3.97 -1.24
CA MET A 210 2.49 -4.40 0.03
C MET A 210 4.01 -4.43 0.01
N VAL A 211 4.64 -4.21 1.17
CA VAL A 211 6.09 -4.30 1.41
C VAL A 211 6.67 -5.62 0.89
N GLU A 212 6.00 -6.76 1.09
CA GLU A 212 6.52 -8.07 0.67
C GLU A 212 6.60 -8.22 -0.84
N GLY A 213 5.57 -7.75 -1.55
CA GLY A 213 5.56 -7.74 -3.01
C GLY A 213 6.64 -6.82 -3.58
N LEU A 214 6.91 -5.69 -2.91
CA LEU A 214 7.99 -4.78 -3.28
C LEU A 214 9.36 -5.44 -3.03
N TRP A 215 9.54 -6.10 -1.89
CA TRP A 215 10.77 -6.81 -1.58
C TRP A 215 11.04 -7.94 -2.58
N ARG A 216 10.01 -8.69 -2.98
CA ARG A 216 10.10 -9.71 -4.03
C ARG A 216 10.52 -9.10 -5.37
N GLU A 217 9.89 -8.00 -5.81
CA GLU A 217 10.30 -7.26 -7.01
C GLU A 217 11.77 -6.79 -6.92
N TRP A 218 12.23 -6.44 -5.71
CA TRP A 218 13.58 -5.93 -5.49
C TRP A 218 14.67 -7.00 -5.54
N THR A 219 14.39 -8.17 -4.97
CA THR A 219 15.38 -9.24 -4.72
C THR A 219 15.33 -10.39 -5.72
N VAL A 220 14.13 -10.76 -6.18
CA VAL A 220 13.89 -11.89 -7.10
C VAL A 220 13.41 -11.41 -8.47
N GLY A 221 12.61 -10.35 -8.50
CA GLY A 221 11.90 -9.88 -9.69
C GLY A 221 10.42 -10.25 -9.67
N LEU A 222 9.68 -9.87 -10.73
CA LEU A 222 8.26 -10.15 -10.89
C LEU A 222 7.92 -10.40 -12.37
N ARG A 223 6.99 -11.32 -12.65
CA ARG A 223 6.45 -11.58 -14.00
C ARG A 223 7.53 -11.85 -15.07
N GLY A 224 8.55 -12.65 -14.72
CA GLY A 224 9.68 -12.95 -15.61
C GLY A 224 10.63 -11.77 -15.87
N GLN A 225 10.42 -10.61 -15.24
CA GLN A 225 11.36 -9.49 -15.29
C GLN A 225 12.45 -9.65 -14.21
N PRO A 226 13.68 -9.19 -14.45
CA PRO A 226 14.78 -9.29 -13.50
C PRO A 226 14.51 -8.52 -12.20
N ALA A 227 15.17 -8.94 -11.12
CA ALA A 227 15.20 -8.23 -9.85
C ALA A 227 15.72 -6.79 -10.00
N ILE A 228 15.13 -5.83 -9.28
CA ILE A 228 15.61 -4.43 -9.29
C ILE A 228 17.07 -4.34 -8.82
N ALA A 229 17.48 -5.15 -7.83
CA ALA A 229 18.87 -5.23 -7.41
C ALA A 229 19.81 -5.66 -8.55
N ALA A 230 19.41 -6.62 -9.39
CA ALA A 230 20.20 -7.05 -10.54
C ALA A 230 20.28 -5.97 -11.64
N LEU A 231 19.18 -5.21 -11.84
CA LEU A 231 19.18 -4.05 -12.73
C LEU A 231 20.14 -2.95 -12.24
N ASP A 232 20.14 -2.67 -10.94
CA ASP A 232 21.04 -1.70 -10.32
C ASP A 232 22.51 -2.14 -10.38
N SER A 233 22.81 -3.43 -10.15
CA SER A 233 24.18 -3.96 -10.28
C SER A 233 24.72 -3.90 -11.71
N ARG A 234 23.88 -4.15 -12.73
CA ARG A 234 24.33 -4.28 -14.13
C ARG A 234 24.23 -2.99 -14.95
N TRP A 235 23.31 -2.08 -14.63
CA TRP A 235 23.14 -0.82 -15.37
C TRP A 235 23.08 0.43 -14.48
N GLY A 236 23.16 0.31 -13.15
CA GLY A 236 23.15 1.45 -12.23
C GLY A 236 21.91 2.34 -12.40
N SER A 237 22.13 3.63 -12.61
CA SER A 237 21.05 4.59 -12.93
C SER A 237 20.61 4.54 -14.41
N ARG A 238 21.41 3.97 -15.33
CA ARG A 238 21.15 4.01 -16.79
C ARG A 238 19.80 3.38 -17.14
N TRP A 239 19.37 2.32 -16.45
CA TRP A 239 18.06 1.69 -16.72
C TRP A 239 16.85 2.55 -16.33
N ARG A 240 17.04 3.61 -15.53
CA ARG A 240 16.00 4.59 -15.15
C ARG A 240 16.19 5.96 -15.82
N ALA A 241 17.32 6.19 -16.49
CA ALA A 241 17.65 7.46 -17.12
C ALA A 241 16.57 7.90 -18.14
N GLY A 242 16.37 9.21 -18.28
CA GLY A 242 15.37 9.80 -19.17
C GLY A 242 13.90 9.60 -18.75
N ARG A 243 13.60 8.79 -17.72
CA ARG A 243 12.22 8.43 -17.33
C ARG A 243 11.88 8.94 -15.93
N GLN A 244 11.48 10.21 -15.85
CA GLN A 244 11.13 10.91 -14.60
C GLN A 244 10.16 10.12 -13.69
N SER A 245 9.14 9.48 -14.26
CA SER A 245 8.16 8.71 -13.52
C SER A 245 8.71 7.40 -12.91
N GLU A 246 9.75 6.80 -13.50
CA GLU A 246 10.46 5.64 -12.94
C GLU A 246 11.52 6.08 -11.92
N LEU A 247 12.21 7.21 -12.14
CA LEU A 247 13.13 7.81 -11.17
C LEU A 247 12.42 8.16 -9.86
N GLN A 248 11.24 8.78 -9.94
CA GLN A 248 10.41 9.12 -8.78
C GLN A 248 9.91 7.84 -8.07
N TRP A 249 9.43 6.84 -8.81
CA TRP A 249 8.94 5.58 -8.24
C TRP A 249 10.02 4.76 -7.57
N TYR A 250 11.18 4.63 -8.20
CA TYR A 250 12.37 4.01 -7.60
C TYR A 250 12.74 4.73 -6.30
N SER A 251 12.85 6.07 -6.35
CA SER A 251 13.25 6.87 -5.18
C SER A 251 12.23 6.82 -4.04
N LEU A 252 10.96 6.54 -4.33
CA LEU A 252 9.91 6.35 -3.33
C LEU A 252 10.00 4.95 -2.71
N ARG A 253 10.12 3.92 -3.54
CA ARG A 253 10.20 2.51 -3.11
C ARG A 253 11.50 2.17 -2.38
N LEU A 254 12.62 2.78 -2.78
CA LEU A 254 13.92 2.64 -2.11
C LEU A 254 13.84 3.02 -0.63
N GLU A 255 12.91 3.89 -0.22
CA GLU A 255 12.75 4.26 1.19
C GLU A 255 12.33 3.08 2.07
N VAL A 256 11.50 2.17 1.54
CA VAL A 256 11.12 0.91 2.21
C VAL A 256 12.30 -0.07 2.25
N ILE A 257 13.05 -0.21 1.16
CA ILE A 257 14.24 -1.10 1.09
C ILE A 257 15.30 -0.68 2.12
N LYS A 258 15.60 0.63 2.19
CA LYS A 258 16.46 1.21 3.23
C LYS A 258 15.91 0.94 4.64
N GLU A 259 14.59 0.91 4.81
CA GLU A 259 13.96 0.68 6.13
C GLU A 259 14.09 -0.78 6.57
N ILE A 260 13.87 -1.72 5.65
CA ILE A 260 14.11 -3.15 5.88
C ILE A 260 15.56 -3.37 6.32
N ARG A 261 16.52 -2.77 5.60
CA ARG A 261 17.96 -2.83 5.95
C ARG A 261 18.27 -2.20 7.30
N ARG A 262 17.69 -1.04 7.61
CA ARG A 262 17.82 -0.39 8.92
C ARG A 262 17.28 -1.27 10.05
N VAL A 263 16.12 -1.90 9.86
CA VAL A 263 15.52 -2.81 10.86
C VAL A 263 16.35 -4.08 11.02
N ALA A 264 16.87 -4.65 9.92
CA ALA A 264 17.78 -5.79 9.93
C ALA A 264 19.04 -5.52 10.76
N GLN A 265 19.71 -4.39 10.50
CA GLN A 265 20.90 -3.95 11.22
C GLN A 265 20.59 -3.65 12.70
N ALA A 266 19.56 -2.84 12.98
CA ALA A 266 19.22 -2.42 14.33
C ALA A 266 18.78 -3.58 15.25
N LYS A 267 18.14 -4.63 14.68
CA LYS A 267 17.72 -5.82 15.43
C LYS A 267 18.68 -7.02 15.30
N ARG A 268 19.76 -6.89 14.51
CA ARG A 268 20.69 -7.98 14.15
C ARG A 268 19.98 -9.25 13.64
N ILE A 269 19.03 -9.07 12.72
CA ILE A 269 18.26 -10.14 12.07
C ILE A 269 18.47 -10.11 10.55
N GLY A 270 18.23 -11.23 9.87
CA GLY A 270 18.29 -11.29 8.41
C GLY A 270 17.27 -10.37 7.72
N GLU A 271 17.62 -9.86 6.52
CA GLU A 271 16.78 -8.90 5.78
C GLU A 271 15.35 -9.42 5.54
N GLN A 272 15.17 -10.73 5.30
CA GLN A 272 13.86 -11.36 5.11
C GLN A 272 12.98 -11.31 6.38
N ALA A 273 13.58 -11.42 7.56
CA ALA A 273 12.87 -11.30 8.84
C ALA A 273 12.53 -9.82 9.14
N ALA A 274 13.45 -8.90 8.84
CA ALA A 274 13.19 -7.47 8.93
C ALA A 274 12.08 -7.02 7.96
N MET A 275 12.02 -7.60 6.76
CA MET A 275 10.95 -7.37 5.78
C MET A 275 9.58 -7.73 6.35
N ARG A 276 9.44 -8.91 6.97
CA ARG A 276 8.18 -9.31 7.64
C ARG A 276 7.77 -8.32 8.73
N ILE A 277 8.71 -7.79 9.52
CA ILE A 277 8.43 -6.77 10.55
C ILE A 277 7.93 -5.46 9.92
N VAL A 278 8.57 -4.99 8.84
CA VAL A 278 8.15 -3.76 8.12
C VAL A 278 6.81 -3.97 7.40
N SER A 279 6.53 -5.17 6.90
CA SER A 279 5.23 -5.58 6.34
C SER A 279 4.11 -5.52 7.39
N MET A 280 4.32 -6.15 8.55
CA MET A 280 3.40 -6.06 9.69
C MET A 280 3.19 -4.62 10.16
N GLN A 281 4.23 -3.76 10.11
CA GLN A 281 4.09 -2.34 10.42
C GLN A 281 3.19 -1.61 9.41
N GLN A 282 3.34 -1.87 8.11
CA GLN A 282 2.43 -1.33 7.08
C GLN A 282 0.98 -1.76 7.36
N GLN A 283 0.75 -3.05 7.60
CA GLN A 283 -0.57 -3.63 7.85
C GLN A 283 -1.23 -3.05 9.10
N ARG A 284 -0.50 -2.94 10.23
CA ARG A 284 -1.00 -2.34 11.48
C ARG A 284 -1.39 -0.87 11.33
N ILE A 285 -0.74 -0.14 10.43
CA ILE A 285 -1.09 1.26 10.12
C ILE A 285 -2.28 1.32 9.14
N GLY A 286 -2.63 0.23 8.45
CA GLY A 286 -3.72 0.17 7.49
C GLY A 286 -3.51 1.01 6.23
N CYS A 287 -2.26 1.36 5.89
CA CYS A 287 -1.96 2.32 4.82
C CYS A 287 -1.45 1.67 3.52
N SER A 288 -1.68 2.35 2.39
CA SER A 288 -1.16 1.95 1.09
C SER A 288 0.37 2.06 1.04
N LEU A 289 1.02 1.26 0.18
CA LEU A 289 2.48 1.27 0.05
C LEU A 289 3.02 2.68 -0.27
N ASP A 290 2.34 3.45 -1.12
CA ASP A 290 2.76 4.82 -1.45
C ASP A 290 2.65 5.77 -0.25
N GLN A 291 1.59 5.64 0.56
CA GLN A 291 1.44 6.41 1.80
C GLN A 291 2.49 6.01 2.84
N PHE A 292 2.81 4.72 2.94
CA PHE A 292 3.87 4.19 3.79
C PHE A 292 5.25 4.71 3.36
N CYS A 293 5.59 4.66 2.07
CA CYS A 293 6.84 5.22 1.54
C CYS A 293 6.96 6.73 1.84
N LYS A 294 5.88 7.50 1.65
CA LYS A 294 5.84 8.94 1.99
C LYS A 294 6.09 9.17 3.49
N ARG A 295 5.49 8.36 4.37
CA ARG A 295 5.68 8.42 5.82
C ARG A 295 7.12 8.11 6.23
N LEU A 296 7.73 7.04 5.68
CA LEU A 296 9.14 6.71 5.93
C LEU A 296 10.10 7.84 5.53
N ARG A 297 9.85 8.45 4.37
CA ARG A 297 10.63 9.61 3.89
C ARG A 297 10.49 10.82 4.83
N ALA A 298 9.29 11.10 5.33
CA ALA A 298 9.05 12.17 6.30
C ALA A 298 9.76 11.90 7.63
N ASN A 299 9.66 10.68 8.16
CA ASN A 299 10.29 10.28 9.42
C ASN A 299 11.83 10.39 9.35
N ARG A 300 12.46 10.01 8.23
CA ARG A 300 13.91 10.22 8.06
C ARG A 300 14.31 11.69 8.01
N LYS A 301 13.51 12.54 7.36
CA LYS A 301 13.74 13.99 7.38
C LYS A 301 13.61 14.56 8.80
N ALA A 302 12.64 14.10 9.59
CA ALA A 302 12.48 14.52 10.99
C ALA A 302 13.68 14.10 11.86
N CYS A 303 14.11 12.83 11.77
CA CYS A 303 15.32 12.36 12.47
C CYS A 303 16.59 13.11 12.04
N ALA A 304 16.77 13.37 10.74
CA ALA A 304 17.92 14.13 10.23
C ALA A 304 17.93 15.61 10.66
N LEU A 305 16.76 16.16 11.03
CA LEU A 305 16.58 17.52 11.54
C LEU A 305 16.46 17.57 13.08
N GLY A 306 16.75 16.46 13.78
CA GLY A 306 16.78 16.40 15.24
C GLY A 306 15.43 16.62 15.94
N ARG A 307 14.30 16.55 15.23
CA ARG A 307 12.96 16.70 15.83
C ARG A 307 12.33 15.32 16.11
N PRO A 308 11.94 15.00 17.35
CA PRO A 308 11.20 13.77 17.64
C PRO A 308 9.82 13.81 16.96
N ALA A 309 9.35 12.64 16.53
CA ALA A 309 7.99 12.48 16.04
C ALA A 309 7.02 12.42 17.23
N VAL A 310 5.93 13.18 17.14
CA VAL A 310 4.74 13.12 18.01
C VAL A 310 3.72 12.17 17.37
#